data_AF-A0A822HU21-F1
#
_entry.id   AF-A0A822HU21-F1
#
_cell.length_a   1.000
_cell.length_b   1.000
_cell.length_c   1.000
_cell.angle_alpha   90.00
_cell.angle_beta   90.00
_cell.angle_gamma   90.00
#
_symmetry.space_group_name_H-M   'P 1'
#
loop_
_entity.id
_entity.type
_entity.pdbx_description
1 polymer ?
#
loop_
_entity_poly.entity_id
_entity_poly.type
_entity_poly.pdbx_seq_one_letter_code
_entity_poly.pdbx_strand_id
1 'polypeptide(L)'
;WEALKEIINDQVNEVNKSNLSTIIYELLKYNIIRGRGLLANAIIRAQIRSPSSTPVYVALVSYIHRKFPLISELICKRLISSFRQTYQRNDKINCLTTTKFVAHLINQNIVCIFFK
;
A
#
# COMPACT_ATOMS: atom_id res chain seq x y z
N TRP A 1 -5.48 -11.91 -16.66
CA TRP A 1 -5.11 -10.66 -15.96
C TRP A 1 -6.24 -10.16 -15.07
N GLU A 2 -7.50 -10.27 -15.49
CA GLU A 2 -8.68 -9.85 -14.71
C GLU A 2 -8.83 -10.61 -13.39
N ALA A 3 -8.76 -11.95 -13.40
CA ALA A 3 -8.83 -12.75 -12.17
C ALA A 3 -7.77 -12.33 -11.11
N LEU A 4 -6.53 -12.06 -11.53
CA LEU A 4 -5.48 -11.60 -10.60
C LEU A 4 -5.82 -10.22 -10.01
N LYS A 5 -6.44 -9.34 -10.79
CA LYS A 5 -6.86 -8.01 -10.33
C LYS A 5 -8.00 -8.12 -9.32
N GLU A 6 -9.00 -8.96 -9.58
CA GLU A 6 -10.11 -9.21 -8.66
C GLU A 6 -9.60 -9.76 -7.34
N ILE A 7 -8.83 -10.85 -7.37
CA ILE A 7 -8.25 -11.48 -6.19
C ILE A 7 -7.45 -10.47 -5.35
N ILE A 8 -6.58 -9.67 -5.97
CA ILE A 8 -5.80 -8.65 -5.25
C ILE A 8 -6.71 -7.60 -4.60
N ASN A 9 -7.74 -7.13 -5.31
CA ASN A 9 -8.65 -6.13 -4.77
C ASN A 9 -9.46 -6.69 -3.60
N ASP A 10 -9.98 -7.91 -3.72
CA ASP A 10 -10.78 -8.56 -2.70
C ASP A 10 -9.96 -8.76 -1.43
N GLN A 11 -8.75 -9.32 -1.56
CA GLN A 11 -7.82 -9.51 -0.44
C GLN A 11 -7.46 -8.19 0.26
N VAL A 12 -7.23 -7.11 -0.49
CA VAL A 12 -6.87 -5.80 0.09
C VAL A 12 -8.08 -5.13 0.75
N ASN A 13 -9.30 -5.34 0.25
CA ASN A 13 -10.51 -4.75 0.82
C ASN A 13 -10.93 -5.43 2.13
N GLU A 14 -10.69 -6.73 2.27
CA GLU A 14 -11.07 -7.49 3.46
C GLU A 14 -10.02 -7.45 4.58
N VAL A 15 -8.88 -6.80 4.36
CA VAL A 15 -7.77 -6.80 5.32
C VAL A 15 -8.10 -6.03 6.60
N ASN A 16 -7.87 -6.69 7.73
CA ASN A 16 -8.04 -6.15 9.07
C ASN A 16 -6.97 -6.73 10.02
N LYS A 17 -6.99 -6.31 11.29
CA LYS A 17 -5.97 -6.71 12.28
C LYS A 17 -5.98 -8.20 12.60
N SER A 18 -7.14 -8.87 12.54
CA SER A 18 -7.27 -10.29 12.91
C SER A 18 -6.98 -11.25 11.78
N ASN A 19 -7.14 -10.84 10.51
CA ASN A 19 -6.94 -11.71 9.34
C ASN A 19 -5.68 -11.39 8.51
N LEU A 20 -4.86 -10.41 8.92
CA LEU A 20 -3.69 -9.95 8.17
C LEU A 20 -2.74 -11.09 7.76
N SER A 21 -2.41 -12.00 8.68
CA SER A 21 -1.51 -13.13 8.42
C SER A 21 -2.05 -14.08 7.36
N THR A 22 -3.35 -14.39 7.43
CA THR A 22 -4.04 -15.25 6.47
C THR A 22 -4.07 -14.63 5.09
N ILE A 23 -4.44 -13.34 4.99
CA ILE A 23 -4.47 -12.60 3.72
C ILE A 23 -3.09 -12.56 3.07
N ILE A 24 -2.05 -12.31 3.87
CA ILE A 24 -0.67 -12.34 3.37
C ILE A 24 -0.34 -13.71 2.78
N TYR A 25 -0.68 -14.79 3.47
CA TYR A 25 -0.41 -16.14 2.98
C TYR A 25 -1.14 -16.44 1.67
N GLU A 26 -2.42 -16.07 1.56
CA GLU A 26 -3.21 -16.22 0.34
C GLU A 26 -2.66 -15.37 -0.81
N LEU A 27 -2.35 -14.10 -0.55
CA LEU A 27 -1.83 -13.18 -1.56
C LEU A 27 -0.50 -13.68 -2.17
N LEU A 28 0.33 -14.36 -1.37
CA LEU A 28 1.61 -14.91 -1.82
C LEU A 28 1.49 -16.17 -2.68
N LYS A 29 0.34 -16.84 -2.71
CA LYS A 29 0.10 -17.93 -3.67
C LYS A 29 0.00 -17.44 -5.10
N TYR A 30 -0.30 -16.16 -5.29
CA TYR A 30 -0.47 -15.53 -6.60
C TYR A 30 0.79 -14.78 -7.05
N ASN A 31 0.93 -14.55 -8.35
CA ASN A 31 2.07 -13.85 -8.92
C ASN A 31 1.97 -12.32 -8.72
N ILE A 32 2.26 -11.87 -7.50
CA ILE A 32 2.24 -10.45 -7.12
C ILE A 32 3.38 -9.63 -7.76
N ILE A 33 4.44 -10.27 -8.26
CA ILE A 33 5.49 -9.59 -9.03
C ILE A 33 4.92 -9.12 -10.37
N ARG A 34 4.20 -9.99 -11.07
CA ARG A 34 3.46 -9.66 -12.30
C ARG A 34 2.35 -8.64 -12.00
N GLY A 35 1.68 -8.78 -10.86
CA GLY A 35 0.61 -7.90 -10.38
C GLY A 35 1.06 -6.65 -9.61
N ARG A 36 2.35 -6.31 -9.54
CA ARG A 36 2.87 -5.28 -8.60
C ARG A 36 2.19 -3.92 -8.72
N GLY A 37 1.86 -3.53 -9.96
CA GLY A 37 1.14 -2.28 -10.23
C GLY A 37 -0.33 -2.30 -9.81
N LEU A 38 -0.97 -3.47 -9.86
CA LEU A 38 -2.34 -3.68 -9.39
C LEU A 38 -2.38 -3.63 -7.86
N LEU A 39 -1.49 -4.38 -7.21
CA LEU A 39 -1.33 -4.40 -5.76
C LEU A 39 -1.06 -3.01 -5.18
N ALA A 40 -0.11 -2.27 -5.78
CA ALA A 40 0.18 -0.91 -5.33
C ALA A 40 -1.03 0.02 -5.44
N ASN A 41 -1.79 -0.07 -6.53
CA ASN A 41 -3.00 0.73 -6.70
C ASN A 41 -4.11 0.31 -5.74
N ALA A 42 -4.30 -0.99 -5.51
CA ALA A 42 -5.30 -1.50 -4.58
C ALA A 42 -5.05 -0.99 -3.16
N ILE A 43 -3.81 -1.11 -2.66
CA ILE A 43 -3.43 -0.65 -1.31
C ILE A 43 -3.63 0.86 -1.15
N ILE A 44 -3.17 1.66 -2.11
CA ILE A 44 -3.30 3.12 -2.03
C ILE A 44 -4.78 3.54 -2.04
N ARG A 45 -5.60 2.95 -2.91
CA ARG A 45 -7.04 3.25 -2.97
C ARG A 45 -7.77 2.82 -1.71
N ALA A 46 -7.46 1.64 -1.18
CA ALA A 46 -8.06 1.14 0.05
C ALA A 46 -7.70 2.04 1.25
N GLN A 47 -6.45 2.49 1.34
CA GLN A 47 -6.02 3.43 2.38
C GLN A 47 -6.71 4.80 2.26
N ILE A 48 -6.88 5.34 1.04
CA ILE A 48 -7.63 6.60 0.83
C ILE A 48 -9.10 6.44 1.23
N ARG A 49 -9.72 5.29 0.93
CA ARG A 49 -11.11 4.99 1.30
C ARG A 49 -11.28 4.82 2.81
N SER A 50 -10.28 4.24 3.48
CA SER A 50 -10.33 3.89 4.90
C SER A 50 -9.06 4.33 5.64
N PRO A 51 -8.85 5.65 5.82
CA PRO A 51 -7.62 6.17 6.42
C PRO A 51 -7.44 5.78 7.89
N SER A 52 -8.53 5.47 8.61
CA SER A 52 -8.47 4.96 10.00
C SER A 52 -7.77 3.60 10.11
N SER A 53 -7.78 2.81 9.02
CA SER A 53 -7.15 1.48 8.95
C SER A 53 -5.71 1.52 8.41
N THR A 54 -5.11 2.71 8.30
CA THR A 54 -3.72 2.88 7.82
C THR A 54 -2.71 1.92 8.46
N PRO A 55 -2.72 1.66 9.78
CA PRO A 55 -1.77 0.72 10.40
C PRO A 55 -1.84 -0.70 9.83
N VAL A 56 -3.01 -1.16 9.39
CA VAL A 56 -3.18 -2.51 8.81
C VAL A 56 -2.53 -2.57 7.42
N TYR A 57 -2.77 -1.56 6.58
CA TYR A 57 -2.15 -1.48 5.26
C TYR A 57 -0.63 -1.33 5.35
N VAL A 58 -0.14 -0.57 6.34
CA VAL A 58 1.28 -0.45 6.63
C VAL A 58 1.88 -1.80 7.00
N ALA A 59 1.24 -2.56 7.90
CA ALA A 59 1.72 -3.89 8.29
C ALA A 59 1.76 -4.88 7.11
N LEU A 60 0.75 -4.82 6.22
CA LEU A 60 0.75 -5.57 4.96
C LEU A 60 1.96 -5.20 4.10
N VAL A 61 2.21 -3.90 3.91
CA VAL A 61 3.35 -3.40 3.13
C VAL A 61 4.68 -3.78 3.79
N SER A 62 4.80 -3.76 5.12
CA SER A 62 6.00 -4.21 5.84
C SER A 62 6.33 -5.67 5.55
N TYR A 63 5.32 -6.54 5.54
CA TYR A 63 5.54 -7.95 5.25
C TYR A 63 5.98 -8.16 3.79
N ILE A 64 5.32 -7.46 2.86
CA ILE A 64 5.67 -7.52 1.44
C ILE A 64 7.08 -6.97 1.20
N HIS A 65 7.48 -5.90 1.89
CA HIS A 65 8.83 -5.32 1.81
C HIS A 65 9.92 -6.35 2.12
N ARG A 66 9.73 -7.17 3.16
CA ARG A 66 10.72 -8.20 3.55
C ARG A 66 10.96 -9.25 2.47
N LYS A 67 9.99 -9.53 1.60
CA LYS A 67 10.12 -10.52 0.52
C LYS A 67 10.37 -9.89 -0.86
N PHE A 68 9.77 -8.73 -1.13
CA PHE A 68 9.72 -8.07 -2.43
C PHE A 68 9.92 -6.55 -2.27
N PRO A 69 11.13 -6.10 -1.93
CA PRO A 69 11.39 -4.68 -1.65
C PRO A 69 11.04 -3.75 -2.82
N LEU A 70 11.21 -4.22 -4.07
CA LEU A 70 10.84 -3.47 -5.28
C LEU A 70 9.32 -3.13 -5.35
N ILE A 71 8.46 -3.97 -4.77
CA ILE A 71 7.01 -3.71 -4.74
C ILE A 71 6.72 -2.58 -3.75
N SER A 72 7.30 -2.63 -2.55
CA SER A 72 7.16 -1.54 -1.58
C SER A 72 7.75 -0.22 -2.10
N GLU A 73 8.86 -0.28 -2.83
CA GLU A 73 9.48 0.88 -3.47
C GLU A 73 8.51 1.55 -4.47
N LEU A 74 7.84 0.74 -5.30
CA LEU A 74 6.82 1.21 -6.23
C LEU A 74 5.64 1.89 -5.52
N ILE A 75 5.17 1.32 -4.41
CA ILE A 75 4.10 1.90 -3.58
C ILE A 75 4.53 3.28 -3.07
N CYS A 76 5.76 3.41 -2.58
CA CYS A 76 6.29 4.66 -2.05
C CYS A 76 6.42 5.73 -3.13
N LYS A 77 6.99 5.40 -4.30
CA LYS A 77 7.07 6.33 -5.44
C LYS A 77 5.69 6.85 -5.84
N ARG A 78 4.67 5.99 -5.86
CA ARG A 78 3.30 6.37 -6.18
C ARG A 78 2.65 7.22 -5.10
N LEU A 79 2.90 6.95 -3.83
CA LEU A 79 2.41 7.79 -2.72
C LEU A 79 3.00 9.20 -2.77
N ILE A 80 4.29 9.34 -3.03
CA ILE A 80 4.94 10.66 -3.18
C ILE A 80 4.35 11.41 -4.37
N SER A 81 4.17 10.73 -5.51
CA SER A 81 3.51 11.33 -6.68
C SER A 81 2.07 11.75 -6.38
N SER A 82 1.32 10.92 -5.65
CA SER A 82 -0.06 11.21 -5.23
C SER A 82 -0.10 12.43 -4.32
N PHE A 83 0.79 12.50 -3.33
CA PHE A 83 0.91 13.64 -2.42
C PHE A 83 1.15 14.95 -3.18
N ARG A 84 2.12 14.97 -4.11
CA ARG A 84 2.41 16.14 -4.95
C ARG A 84 1.19 16.59 -5.76
N GLN A 85 0.47 15.65 -6.36
CA GLN A 85 -0.74 15.95 -7.14
C GLN A 85 -1.88 16.48 -6.25
N THR A 86 -2.13 15.88 -5.09
CA THR A 86 -3.17 16.35 -4.15
C THR A 86 -2.84 17.71 -3.58
N TYR A 87 -1.55 18.00 -3.36
CA TYR A 87 -1.08 19.31 -2.91
C TYR A 87 -1.32 20.39 -3.97
N GLN A 88 -0.94 20.13 -5.23
CA GLN A 88 -1.18 21.06 -6.34
C GLN A 88 -2.66 21.35 -6.58
N ARG A 89 -3.53 20.36 -6.34
CA ARG A 89 -4.99 20.51 -6.47
C ARG A 89 -5.68 21.14 -5.26
N ASN A 90 -4.92 21.50 -4.21
CA ASN A 90 -5.44 21.99 -2.93
C ASN A 90 -6.43 21.02 -2.24
N ASP A 91 -6.31 19.71 -2.49
CA ASP A 91 -7.12 18.69 -1.84
C ASP A 91 -6.54 18.35 -0.46
N LYS A 92 -6.94 19.13 0.55
CA LYS A 92 -6.42 19.02 1.92
C LYS A 92 -6.67 17.65 2.55
N ILE A 93 -7.82 17.03 2.27
CA ILE A 93 -8.20 15.75 2.90
C ILE A 93 -7.26 14.65 2.40
N ASN A 94 -7.13 14.51 1.07
CA ASN A 94 -6.27 13.48 0.50
C ASN A 94 -4.78 13.74 0.72
N CYS A 95 -4.38 15.01 0.82
CA CYS A 95 -3.03 15.40 1.20
C CYS A 95 -2.69 14.91 2.62
N LEU A 96 -3.59 15.12 3.58
CA LEU A 96 -3.40 14.68 4.97
C LEU A 96 -3.36 13.14 5.08
N THR A 97 -4.26 12.43 4.41
CA THR A 97 -4.29 10.96 4.44
C THR A 97 -3.04 10.35 3.84
N THR A 98 -2.57 10.89 2.71
CA THR A 98 -1.33 10.43 2.06
C THR A 98 -0.11 10.71 2.93
N THR A 99 -0.05 11.89 3.57
CA THR A 99 1.04 12.25 4.50
C THR A 99 1.08 11.33 5.72
N LYS A 100 -0.08 11.05 6.32
CA LYS A 100 -0.19 10.09 7.44
C LYS A 100 0.31 8.71 7.04
N PHE A 101 -0.06 8.25 5.84
CA PHE A 101 0.39 6.95 5.36
C PHE A 101 1.91 6.89 5.18
N VAL A 102 2.51 7.92 4.57
CA VAL A 102 3.96 8.04 4.45
C VAL A 102 4.64 8.04 5.83
N ALA A 103 4.11 8.80 6.80
CA ALA A 103 4.64 8.82 8.16
C ALA A 103 4.63 7.44 8.83
N HIS A 104 3.53 6.69 8.70
CA HIS A 104 3.47 5.33 9.23
C HIS A 104 4.44 4.36 8.54
N LEU A 105 4.66 4.49 7.23
CA LEU A 105 5.62 3.65 6.50
C LEU A 105 7.08 3.95 6.92
N ILE A 106 7.39 5.22 7.20
CA ILE A 106 8.69 5.65 7.74
C ILE A 106 8.89 5.07 9.15
N ASN A 107 7.88 5.17 10.03
CA ASN A 107 7.96 4.63 11.39
C ASN A 107 8.21 3.11 11.44
N GLN A 108 7.85 2.38 10.40
CA GLN A 108 8.08 0.94 10.28
C GLN A 108 9.38 0.59 9.55
N ASN A 109 10.26 1.58 9.30
CA ASN A 109 11.53 1.44 8.59
C ASN A 109 11.41 0.84 7.17
N ILE A 110 10.23 0.90 6.56
CA ILE A 110 10.00 0.42 5.19
C ILE A 110 10.56 1.43 4.18
N VAL A 111 10.46 2.72 4.53
CA VAL A 111 10.91 3.85 3.71
C VAL A 111 12.23 4.34 4.28
N CYS A 112 13.33 3.70 3.90
CA CYS A 112 14.65 4.10 4.39
C CYS A 112 15.68 4.42 3.29
N ILE A 113 15.31 4.48 2.00
CA ILE A 113 16.32 4.58 0.91
C ILE A 113 16.05 5.67 -0.14
N PHE A 114 14.99 6.49 -0.06
CA PHE A 114 14.77 7.54 -1.09
C PHE A 114 15.55 8.85 -0.92
N PHE A 115 16.38 8.96 0.11
CA PHE A 115 17.23 10.14 0.36
C PHE A 115 18.74 9.87 0.22
N LYS A 116 19.14 8.73 -0.36
CA LYS A 116 20.53 8.46 -0.73
C LYS A 116 20.69 8.42 -2.24
#